data_AF-A0A1I8P292-F1
#
_entry.id   AF-A0A1I8P292-F1
#
_cell.length_a   1.000
_cell.length_b   1.000
_cell.length_c   1.000
_cell.angle_alpha   90.00
_cell.angle_beta   90.00
_cell.angle_gamma   90.00
#
_symmetry.space_group_name_H-M   'P 1'
#
loop_
_entity.id
_entity.type
_entity.pdbx_description
1 polymer ?
#
loop_
_entity_poly.entity_id
_entity_poly.type
_entity_poly.pdbx_seq_one_letter_code
_entity_poly.pdbx_strand_id
1 'polypeptide(L)'
;MAIRKALVVLLISFLCSAHARSVSVVGDVFIEVDADKFRCDKIECPLNAEYCVVTKQKHPNDASVLLRSNTCFAMSGEELVKSVFNEPIDPNTQIQLTLQANRSGGISSINSLNSLQTITTGDFDEEAFNAQMNNFKENFSRGMANLNNGLMAMSNRMQNMFGGK
;
A
#
# COMPACT_ATOMS: atom_id res chain seq x y z
N MET A 1 42.28 -15.39 -26.41
CA MET A 1 41.74 -16.07 -25.21
C MET A 1 41.11 -15.14 -24.16
N ALA A 2 41.32 -13.81 -24.20
CA ALA A 2 40.76 -12.89 -23.20
C ALA A 2 39.25 -12.61 -23.37
N ILE A 3 38.76 -12.56 -24.61
CA ILE A 3 37.35 -12.23 -24.93
C ILE A 3 36.38 -13.31 -24.41
N ARG A 4 36.78 -14.58 -24.44
CA ARG A 4 35.97 -15.69 -23.89
C ARG A 4 35.83 -15.62 -22.37
N LYS A 5 36.81 -15.05 -21.66
CA LYS A 5 36.75 -14.90 -20.19
C LYS A 5 35.84 -13.74 -19.79
N ALA A 6 35.82 -12.65 -20.56
CA ALA A 6 34.94 -11.51 -20.30
C ALA A 6 33.44 -11.86 -20.46
N LEU A 7 33.10 -12.70 -21.44
CA LEU A 7 31.73 -13.17 -21.67
C LEU A 7 31.19 -14.04 -20.52
N VAL A 8 32.04 -14.87 -19.92
CA VAL A 8 31.66 -15.71 -18.78
C VAL A 8 31.41 -14.87 -17.53
N VAL A 9 32.20 -13.82 -17.29
CA VAL A 9 31.99 -12.90 -16.16
C VAL A 9 30.68 -12.12 -16.31
N LEU A 10 30.35 -11.65 -17.52
CA LEU A 10 29.09 -10.96 -17.81
C LEU A 10 27.84 -11.83 -17.63
N LEU A 11 27.94 -13.14 -17.91
CA LEU A 11 26.85 -14.10 -17.72
C LEU A 11 26.61 -14.42 -16.23
N ILE A 12 27.67 -14.47 -15.41
CA ILE A 12 27.55 -14.72 -13.97
C ILE A 12 26.95 -13.50 -13.24
N SER A 13 27.25 -12.28 -13.68
CA SER A 13 26.66 -11.07 -13.08
C SER A 13 25.17 -10.87 -13.38
N PHE A 14 24.63 -11.54 -14.40
CA PHE A 14 23.18 -11.54 -14.70
C PHE A 14 22.38 -12.57 -13.88
N LEU A 15 23.04 -13.57 -13.29
CA LEU A 15 22.36 -14.62 -12.49
C LEU A 15 22.18 -14.23 -11.02
N CYS A 16 22.88 -13.20 -10.54
CA CYS A 16 22.58 -12.54 -9.26
C CYS A 16 21.49 -11.48 -9.44
N SER A 17 20.34 -11.88 -9.99
CA SER A 17 19.10 -11.11 -9.81
C SER A 17 18.82 -11.09 -8.31
N ALA A 18 19.08 -9.96 -7.66
CA ALA A 18 18.78 -9.74 -6.26
C ALA A 18 17.32 -10.13 -6.01
N HIS A 19 17.12 -11.18 -5.23
CA HIS A 19 15.78 -11.58 -4.79
C HIS A 19 15.33 -10.51 -3.80
N ALA A 20 14.49 -9.61 -4.27
CA ALA A 20 14.00 -8.49 -3.48
C ALA A 20 12.97 -9.02 -2.48
N ARG A 21 13.46 -9.49 -1.33
CA ARG A 21 12.60 -9.86 -0.21
C ARG A 21 12.13 -8.57 0.46
N SER A 22 10.86 -8.21 0.25
CA SER A 22 10.25 -7.11 0.99
C SER A 22 9.47 -7.67 2.17
N VAL A 23 9.86 -7.27 3.38
CA VAL A 23 9.10 -7.53 4.59
C VAL A 23 8.62 -6.19 5.11
N SER A 24 7.32 -6.08 5.35
CA SER A 24 6.74 -4.89 5.95
C SER A 24 5.84 -5.28 7.11
N VAL A 25 6.01 -4.54 8.21
CA VAL A 25 5.29 -4.75 9.45
C VAL A 25 4.50 -3.49 9.74
N VAL A 26 3.17 -3.60 9.71
CA VAL A 26 2.26 -2.50 10.08
C VAL A 26 1.50 -2.93 11.32
N GLY A 27 1.90 -2.41 12.48
CA GLY A 27 1.45 -2.94 13.77
C GLY A 27 1.94 -4.39 13.95
N ASP A 28 1.03 -5.32 14.21
CA ASP A 28 1.26 -6.77 14.27
C ASP A 28 0.83 -7.50 12.99
N VAL A 29 0.59 -6.78 11.88
CA VAL A 29 0.33 -7.36 10.55
C VAL A 29 1.65 -7.63 9.85
N PHE A 30 1.84 -8.87 9.39
CA PHE A 30 3.09 -9.29 8.75
C PHE A 30 2.92 -9.57 7.26
N ILE A 31 3.46 -8.71 6.40
CA ILE A 31 3.46 -8.94 4.95
C ILE A 31 4.86 -9.35 4.52
N GLU A 32 4.97 -10.48 3.83
CA GLU A 32 6.21 -10.97 3.24
C GLU A 32 5.98 -11.31 1.78
N VAL A 33 6.84 -10.77 0.92
CA VAL A 33 6.84 -11.01 -0.51
C VAL A 33 8.22 -11.48 -0.93
N ASP A 34 8.24 -12.60 -1.63
CA ASP A 34 9.38 -13.23 -2.30
C ASP A 34 8.91 -13.81 -3.65
N ALA A 35 9.83 -14.31 -4.47
CA ALA A 35 9.52 -14.85 -5.80
C ALA A 35 8.43 -15.94 -5.75
N ASP A 36 8.57 -16.88 -4.81
CA ASP A 36 7.69 -18.04 -4.67
C ASP A 36 6.72 -17.92 -3.49
N LYS A 37 6.75 -16.80 -2.76
CA LYS A 37 6.00 -16.67 -1.52
C LYS A 37 5.34 -15.31 -1.43
N PHE A 38 4.01 -15.32 -1.28
CA PHE A 38 3.28 -14.13 -0.91
C PHE A 38 2.50 -14.39 0.37
N ARG A 39 3.09 -14.04 1.50
CA ARG A 39 2.45 -14.18 2.80
C ARG A 39 1.65 -12.93 3.12
N CYS A 40 0.37 -13.16 3.35
CA CYS A 40 -0.55 -12.17 3.85
C CYS A 40 -0.89 -12.47 5.30
N ASP A 41 -0.05 -11.93 6.18
CA ASP A 41 -0.22 -11.98 7.63
C ASP A 41 -0.28 -13.41 8.19
N LYS A 42 -1.48 -13.91 8.51
CA LYS A 42 -1.66 -15.27 9.04
C LYS A 42 -1.80 -16.34 7.96
N ILE A 43 -1.95 -15.96 6.69
CA ILE A 43 -2.11 -16.90 5.58
C ILE A 43 -1.04 -16.71 4.50
N GLU A 44 -0.81 -17.76 3.73
CA GLU A 44 -0.02 -17.70 2.50
C GLU A 44 -0.95 -17.64 1.30
N CYS A 45 -0.78 -16.64 0.45
CA CYS A 45 -1.54 -16.47 -0.77
C CYS A 45 -1.01 -17.39 -1.88
N PRO A 46 -1.91 -17.89 -2.75
CA PRO A 46 -1.52 -18.61 -3.96
C PRO A 46 -0.55 -17.82 -4.87
N LEU A 47 0.19 -18.53 -5.72
CA LEU A 47 1.14 -17.92 -6.66
C LEU A 47 0.49 -17.01 -7.72
N ASN A 48 -0.80 -17.15 -7.97
CA ASN A 48 -1.58 -16.28 -8.86
C ASN A 48 -2.25 -15.10 -8.15
N ALA A 49 -2.01 -14.92 -6.85
CA ALA A 49 -2.51 -13.76 -6.11
C ALA A 49 -1.66 -12.52 -6.42
N GLU A 50 -2.34 -11.41 -6.69
CA GLU A 50 -1.74 -10.13 -7.07
C GLU A 50 -1.78 -9.12 -5.92
N TYR A 51 -2.85 -9.16 -5.13
CA TYR A 51 -2.97 -8.33 -3.93
C TYR A 51 -3.64 -9.09 -2.80
N CYS A 52 -3.33 -8.66 -1.58
CA CYS A 52 -3.98 -9.13 -0.37
C CYS A 52 -4.55 -7.96 0.42
N VAL A 53 -5.67 -8.20 1.08
CA VAL A 53 -6.29 -7.27 2.02
C VAL A 53 -6.35 -7.91 3.39
N VAL A 54 -5.80 -7.21 4.39
CA VAL A 54 -5.90 -7.53 5.80
C VAL A 54 -6.82 -6.51 6.46
N THR A 55 -7.87 -6.98 7.11
CA THR A 55 -8.77 -6.13 7.89
C THR A 55 -8.76 -6.51 9.36
N LYS A 56 -8.71 -5.53 10.24
CA LYS A 56 -8.98 -5.70 11.67
C LYS A 56 -10.10 -4.77 12.09
N GLN A 57 -11.13 -5.34 12.67
CA GLN A 57 -12.28 -4.60 13.15
C GLN A 57 -12.89 -5.30 14.36
N LYS A 58 -13.58 -4.55 15.21
CA LYS A 58 -14.30 -5.12 16.33
C LYS A 58 -15.44 -6.03 15.86
N HIS A 59 -15.73 -7.09 16.60
CA HIS A 59 -16.89 -7.92 16.33
C HIS A 59 -18.17 -7.09 16.58
N PRO A 60 -19.17 -7.12 15.68
CA PRO A 60 -20.33 -6.24 15.76
C PRO A 60 -21.19 -6.50 17.01
N ASN A 61 -21.16 -7.73 17.52
CA ASN A 61 -21.96 -8.15 18.67
C ASN A 61 -21.13 -8.37 19.94
N ASP A 62 -19.80 -8.25 19.87
CA ASP A 62 -18.92 -8.48 21.03
C ASP A 62 -17.71 -7.54 21.01
N ALA A 63 -17.72 -6.55 21.89
CA ALA A 63 -16.65 -5.58 21.99
C ALA A 63 -15.30 -6.18 22.45
N SER A 64 -15.31 -7.37 23.05
CA SER A 64 -14.09 -8.03 23.54
C SER A 64 -13.42 -8.91 22.48
N VAL A 65 -13.98 -8.94 21.26
CA VAL A 65 -13.48 -9.75 20.15
C VAL A 65 -13.10 -8.86 18.98
N LEU A 66 -11.89 -9.08 18.46
CA LEU A 66 -11.38 -8.51 17.23
C LEU A 66 -11.52 -9.55 16.10
N LEU A 67 -12.17 -9.15 15.02
CA LEU A 67 -12.23 -9.88 13.76
C LEU A 67 -11.04 -9.47 12.90
N ARG A 68 -10.19 -10.46 12.58
CA ARG A 68 -9.05 -10.31 11.68
C ARG A 68 -9.27 -11.13 10.42
N SER A 69 -9.52 -10.47 9.29
CA SER A 69 -9.69 -11.13 7.98
C SER A 69 -8.43 -10.95 7.14
N ASN A 70 -8.02 -12.02 6.46
CA ASN A 70 -6.94 -12.01 5.49
C ASN A 70 -7.51 -12.58 4.20
N THR A 71 -7.47 -11.79 3.12
CA THR A 71 -8.08 -12.17 1.84
C THR A 71 -7.13 -11.89 0.70
N CYS A 72 -6.79 -12.93 -0.06
CA CYS A 72 -5.96 -12.82 -1.26
C CYS A 72 -6.84 -12.77 -2.51
N PHE A 73 -6.44 -11.95 -3.48
CA PHE A 73 -7.17 -11.73 -4.70
C PHE A 73 -6.29 -11.90 -5.94
N ALA A 74 -6.90 -12.34 -7.03
CA ALA A 74 -6.30 -12.29 -8.36
C ALA A 74 -6.33 -10.85 -8.90
N MET A 75 -5.51 -10.58 -9.93
CA MET A 75 -5.50 -9.29 -10.63
C MET A 75 -6.89 -8.88 -11.17
N SER A 76 -7.75 -9.85 -11.47
CA SER A 76 -9.11 -9.65 -11.96
C SER A 76 -10.11 -9.13 -10.93
N GLY A 77 -9.79 -9.17 -9.63
CA GLY A 77 -10.78 -8.93 -8.59
C GLY A 77 -11.23 -10.18 -7.83
N GLU A 78 -10.95 -11.36 -8.36
CA GLU A 78 -11.46 -12.63 -7.84
C GLU A 78 -10.84 -12.99 -6.48
N GLU A 79 -11.67 -13.33 -5.50
CA GLU A 79 -11.21 -13.84 -4.20
C GLU A 79 -10.65 -15.26 -4.39
N LEU A 80 -9.38 -15.44 -4.10
CA LEU A 80 -8.69 -16.73 -4.22
C LEU A 80 -8.72 -17.52 -2.92
N VAL A 81 -8.47 -16.83 -1.81
CA VAL A 81 -8.50 -17.41 -0.47
C VAL A 81 -8.84 -16.35 0.56
N LYS A 82 -9.62 -16.76 1.57
CA LYS A 82 -9.99 -15.93 2.70
C LYS A 82 -9.90 -16.72 3.99
N SER A 83 -9.43 -16.07 5.04
CA SER A 83 -9.44 -16.63 6.39
C SER A 83 -9.73 -15.55 7.42
N VAL A 84 -10.62 -15.88 8.35
CA VAL A 84 -11.04 -14.99 9.43
C VAL A 84 -10.65 -15.60 10.76
N PHE A 85 -10.05 -14.78 11.62
CA PHE A 85 -9.60 -15.16 12.95
C PHE A 85 -10.27 -14.26 13.98
N ASN A 86 -10.63 -14.85 15.12
CA ASN A 86 -11.13 -14.12 16.28
C ASN A 86 -9.99 -13.99 17.28
N GLU A 87 -9.73 -12.77 17.74
CA GLU A 87 -8.68 -12.46 18.72
C GLU A 87 -9.31 -11.71 19.90
N PRO A 88 -8.93 -12.01 21.15
CA PRO A 88 -9.40 -11.22 22.28
C PRO A 88 -8.80 -9.81 22.24
N ILE A 89 -9.59 -8.81 22.64
CA ILE A 89 -9.18 -7.42 22.71
C ILE A 89 -9.82 -6.71 23.91
N ASP A 90 -9.14 -5.68 24.44
CA ASP A 90 -9.76 -4.78 25.42
C ASP A 90 -10.96 -4.05 24.76
N PRO A 91 -12.17 -4.11 25.36
CA PRO A 91 -13.38 -3.54 24.81
C PRO A 91 -13.37 -2.02 24.71
N ASN A 92 -12.41 -1.31 25.30
CA ASN A 92 -12.23 0.13 25.15
C ASN A 92 -11.28 0.49 23.99
N THR A 93 -10.59 -0.49 23.41
CA THR A 93 -9.70 -0.24 22.27
C THR A 93 -10.53 0.06 21.02
N GLN A 94 -10.18 1.15 20.34
CA GLN A 94 -10.68 1.46 19.00
C GLN A 94 -9.71 0.87 17.98
N ILE A 95 -10.15 -0.16 17.24
CA ILE A 95 -9.36 -0.74 16.15
C ILE A 95 -10.21 -0.78 14.89
N GLN A 96 -9.75 -0.06 13.88
CA GLN A 96 -10.14 -0.24 12.50
C GLN A 96 -8.89 -0.11 11.64
N LEU A 97 -8.49 -1.23 11.04
CA LEU A 97 -7.36 -1.32 10.15
C LEU A 97 -7.81 -1.98 8.86
N THR A 98 -7.54 -1.33 7.73
CA THR A 98 -7.57 -1.97 6.42
C THR A 98 -6.23 -1.73 5.75
N LEU A 99 -5.50 -2.81 5.52
CA LEU A 99 -4.21 -2.82 4.84
C LEU A 99 -4.35 -3.59 3.55
N GLN A 100 -3.89 -3.01 2.45
CA GLN A 100 -3.74 -3.69 1.19
C GLN A 100 -2.26 -3.80 0.85
N ALA A 101 -1.83 -4.99 0.47
CA ALA A 101 -0.49 -5.27 0.00
C ALA A 101 -0.56 -5.84 -1.41
N ASN A 102 0.38 -5.49 -2.27
CA ASN A 102 0.52 -6.11 -3.59
C ASN A 102 1.73 -7.07 -3.61
N ARG A 103 1.75 -7.95 -4.61
CA ARG A 103 2.84 -8.91 -4.84
C ARG A 103 4.16 -8.26 -5.28
N SER A 104 4.17 -6.95 -5.54
CA SER A 104 5.38 -6.17 -5.81
C SER A 104 5.95 -5.51 -4.55
N GLY A 105 5.38 -5.79 -3.36
CA GLY A 105 5.85 -5.26 -2.07
C GLY A 105 5.31 -3.86 -1.72
N GLY A 106 4.49 -3.27 -2.60
CA GLY A 106 3.75 -2.04 -2.33
C GLY A 106 2.63 -2.26 -1.33
N ILE A 107 2.56 -1.39 -0.32
CA ILE A 107 1.56 -1.47 0.75
C ILE A 107 0.86 -0.14 0.87
N SER A 108 -0.47 -0.19 0.94
CA SER A 108 -1.33 0.94 1.20
C SER A 108 -2.21 0.66 2.42
N SER A 109 -2.23 1.59 3.36
CA SER A 109 -3.22 1.59 4.44
C SER A 109 -4.40 2.45 4.02
N ILE A 110 -5.59 1.85 3.91
CA ILE A 110 -6.80 2.53 3.42
C ILE A 110 -7.50 3.25 4.59
N ASN A 111 -7.40 2.73 5.81
CA ASN A 111 -7.82 3.38 7.04
C ASN A 111 -7.00 2.74 8.17
N SER A 112 -5.92 3.39 8.62
CA SER A 112 -5.18 2.94 9.80
C SER A 112 -5.44 3.94 10.92
N LEU A 113 -6.44 3.66 11.76
CA LEU A 113 -6.61 4.41 13.03
C LEU A 113 -5.58 3.96 14.08
N ASN A 114 -4.65 3.06 13.74
CA ASN A 114 -3.61 2.54 14.62
C ASN A 114 -2.27 3.30 14.53
N SER A 115 -2.29 4.57 14.12
CA SER A 115 -1.11 5.45 14.15
C SER A 115 -1.45 6.83 14.69
N LEU A 116 -1.96 6.88 15.91
CA LEU A 116 -1.31 7.74 16.89
C LEU A 116 -1.01 6.86 18.10
N GLN A 117 0.28 6.57 18.26
CA GLN A 117 0.84 6.31 19.57
C GLN A 117 0.21 7.31 20.54
N THR A 118 -0.10 6.81 21.72
CA THR A 118 -0.44 7.56 22.92
C THR A 118 0.46 8.81 23.05
N ILE A 119 0.08 9.91 22.39
CA ILE A 119 0.43 11.24 22.83
C ILE A 119 -0.41 11.36 24.08
N THR A 120 0.24 11.19 25.23
CA THR A 120 -0.18 11.79 26.48
C THR A 120 -0.93 13.06 26.15
N THR A 121 -2.22 13.14 26.48
CA THR A 121 -3.05 14.34 26.38
C THR A 121 -2.26 15.54 26.89
N GLY A 122 -1.61 16.23 25.97
CA GLY A 122 -0.98 17.51 26.09
C GLY A 122 -1.49 18.24 24.87
N ASP A 123 -2.34 19.23 25.12
CA ASP A 123 -3.15 20.02 24.19
C ASP A 123 -3.04 19.66 22.71
N PHE A 124 -4.13 19.11 22.17
CA PHE A 124 -4.36 19.11 20.74
C PHE A 124 -4.46 20.57 20.27
N ASP A 125 -3.40 21.07 19.64
CA ASP A 125 -3.36 22.39 19.04
C ASP A 125 -4.13 22.38 17.71
N GLU A 126 -5.43 22.61 17.82
CA GLU A 126 -6.37 22.73 16.70
C GLU A 126 -5.95 23.81 15.70
N GLU A 127 -5.25 24.86 16.16
CA GLU A 127 -4.82 25.98 15.34
C GLU A 127 -3.66 25.56 14.43
N ALA A 128 -2.67 24.85 14.96
CA ALA A 128 -1.56 24.29 14.19
C ALA A 128 -2.04 23.28 13.13
N PHE A 129 -3.00 22.43 13.48
CA PHE A 129 -3.60 21.47 12.54
C PHE A 129 -4.35 22.18 11.40
N ASN A 130 -5.18 23.16 11.74
CA ASN A 130 -5.93 23.93 10.75
C ASN A 130 -5.00 24.74 9.82
N ALA A 131 -3.92 25.30 10.34
CA ALA A 131 -2.91 26.00 9.53
C ALA A 131 -2.22 25.05 8.54
N GLN A 132 -1.87 23.83 8.97
CA GLN A 132 -1.27 22.82 8.09
C GLN A 132 -2.26 22.35 7.02
N MET A 133 -3.52 22.15 7.39
CA MET A 133 -4.59 21.77 6.46
C MET A 133 -4.87 22.85 5.41
N ASN A 134 -4.82 24.12 5.80
CA ASN A 134 -5.01 25.24 4.87
C ASN A 134 -3.84 25.35 3.88
N ASN A 135 -2.59 25.22 4.35
CA ASN A 135 -1.42 25.18 3.46
C ASN A 135 -1.49 24.00 2.48
N PHE A 136 -1.96 22.84 2.92
CA PHE A 136 -2.17 21.69 2.05
C PHE A 136 -3.23 21.99 0.97
N LYS A 137 -4.39 22.54 1.36
CA LYS A 137 -5.46 22.93 0.42
C LYS A 137 -4.97 23.93 -0.63
N GLU A 138 -4.18 24.92 -0.23
CA GLU A 138 -3.61 25.91 -1.15
C GLU A 138 -2.63 25.27 -2.15
N ASN A 139 -1.71 24.45 -1.66
CA ASN A 139 -0.74 23.75 -2.52
C ASN A 139 -1.42 22.78 -3.48
N PHE A 140 -2.44 22.07 -3.02
CA PHE A 140 -3.23 21.16 -3.85
C PHE A 140 -3.98 21.93 -4.95
N SER A 141 -4.62 23.05 -4.60
CA SER A 141 -5.35 23.89 -5.55
C SER A 141 -4.43 24.49 -6.61
N ARG A 142 -3.24 24.96 -6.22
CA ARG A 142 -2.20 25.43 -7.16
C ARG A 142 -1.70 24.29 -8.06
N GLY A 143 -1.48 23.10 -7.51
CA GLY A 143 -1.11 21.90 -8.27
C GLY A 143 -2.13 21.56 -9.35
N MET A 144 -3.43 21.56 -9.01
CA MET A 144 -4.50 21.30 -9.97
C MET A 144 -4.63 22.40 -11.03
N ALA A 145 -4.46 23.67 -10.67
CA ALA A 145 -4.49 24.77 -11.63
C ALA A 145 -3.35 24.66 -12.66
N ASN A 146 -2.14 24.33 -12.20
CA ASN A 146 -0.98 24.14 -13.07
C ASN A 146 -1.15 22.93 -14.00
N LEU A 147 -1.72 21.82 -13.49
CA LEU A 147 -2.04 20.64 -14.29
C LEU A 147 -3.07 20.98 -15.38
N ASN A 148 -4.13 21.70 -15.02
CA ASN A 148 -5.18 22.12 -15.96
C ASN A 148 -4.62 23.02 -17.08
N ASN A 149 -3.76 23.98 -16.73
CA ASN A 149 -3.10 24.85 -17.70
C ASN A 149 -2.16 24.06 -18.63
N GLY A 150 -1.42 23.08 -18.09
CA GLY A 150 -0.57 22.18 -18.87
C GLY A 150 -1.36 21.33 -19.85
N LEU A 151 -2.50 20.79 -19.42
CA LEU A 151 -3.42 20.02 -20.27
C LEU A 151 -4.02 20.88 -21.39
N MET A 152 -4.40 22.13 -21.12
CA MET A 152 -4.88 23.05 -22.15
C MET A 152 -3.79 23.41 -23.17
N ALA A 153 -2.55 23.65 -22.71
CA ALA A 153 -1.42 23.92 -23.61
C ALA A 153 -1.10 22.70 -24.50
N MET A 154 -1.18 21.49 -23.95
CA MET A 154 -0.97 20.25 -24.69
C MET A 154 -2.10 20.00 -25.70
N SER A 155 -3.36 20.27 -25.32
CA SER A 155 -4.52 20.21 -26.20
C SER A 155 -4.38 21.16 -27.40
N ASN A 156 -4.03 22.42 -27.15
CA ASN A 156 -3.80 23.41 -28.22
C ASN A 156 -2.63 23.02 -29.13
N ARG A 157 -1.56 22.45 -28.58
CA ARG A 157 -0.44 21.95 -29.37
C ARG A 157 -0.83 20.77 -30.26
N MET A 158 -1.68 19.87 -29.78
CA MET A 158 -2.21 18.77 -30.60
C MET A 158 -3.16 19.29 -31.69
N GLN A 159 -4.04 20.24 -31.40
CA GLN A 159 -4.90 20.84 -32.42
C GLN A 159 -4.09 21.51 -33.54
N ASN A 160 -2.99 22.19 -33.21
CA ASN A 160 -2.11 22.79 -34.22
C ASN A 160 -1.29 21.75 -35.01
N MET A 161 -1.06 20.55 -34.48
CA MET A 161 -0.37 19.46 -35.20
C MET A 161 -1.32 18.64 -36.09
N PHE A 162 -2.61 18.56 -35.75
CA PHE A 162 -3.60 17.76 -36.49
C PHE A 162 -4.61 18.59 -37.30
N GLY A 163 -4.63 19.91 -37.13
CA GLY A 163 -5.53 20.84 -37.82
C GLY A 163 -4.89 21.68 -38.93
N GLY A 164 -3.61 21.46 -39.24
CA GLY A 164 -2.92 22.16 -40.33
C GLY A 164 -3.34 21.66 -41.70
N LYS A 165 -4.21 22.42 -42.38
CA LYS A 165 -4.18 22.58 -43.84
C LYS A 165 -3.24 23.72 -44.18
#